data_AF-A0A935UZX2-F1
#
_entry.id   AF-A0A935UZX2-F1
#
_cell.length_a   1.000
_cell.length_b   1.000
_cell.length_c   1.000
_cell.angle_alpha   90.00
_cell.angle_beta   90.00
_cell.angle_gamma   90.00
#
_symmetry.space_group_name_H-M   'P 1'
#
loop_
_entity.id
_entity.type
_entity.pdbx_description
1 polymer ?
#
loop_
_entity_poly.entity_id
_entity_poly.type
_entity_poly.pdbx_seq_one_letter_code
_entity_poly.pdbx_strand_id
1 'polypeptide(L)' 'MPEFTPHGLRRMAVDRMARAGVEPSVAASITGHDPNVMLKHYRAVSDDDLRLVAQRADLGWFARALNPALETQ' A
#
# COMPACT_ATOMS: atom_id res chain seq x y z
N MET A 1 -15.97 3.14 2.85
CA MET A 1 -15.34 3.98 3.90
C MET A 1 -14.74 3.04 4.94
N PRO A 2 -13.54 3.31 5.50
CA PRO A 2 -13.03 2.49 6.59
C PRO A 2 -14.03 2.54 7.74
N GLU A 3 -14.47 1.37 8.20
CA GLU A 3 -15.31 1.28 9.39
C GLU A 3 -14.50 1.75 10.60
N PHE A 4 -15.07 2.65 11.40
CA PHE A 4 -14.41 3.15 12.61
C PHE A 4 -14.45 2.08 13.71
N THR A 5 -13.63 1.06 13.53
CA THR A 5 -13.45 -0.07 14.45
C THR A 5 -11.98 -0.12 14.87
N PRO A 6 -11.65 -0.76 16.02
CA PRO A 6 -10.26 -0.97 16.40
C PRO A 6 -9.43 -1.66 15.30
N HIS A 7 -10.04 -2.57 14.54
CA HIS A 7 -9.41 -3.23 13.41
C HIS A 7 -9.19 -2.26 12.23
N GLY A 8 -10.19 -1.43 11.90
CA GLY A 8 -10.08 -0.40 10.87
C GLY A 8 -9.03 0.66 11.19
N LEU A 9 -8.91 1.07 12.45
CA LEU A 9 -7.87 1.98 12.92
C LEU A 9 -6.47 1.36 12.76
N ARG A 10 -6.32 0.07 13.07
CA ARG A 10 -5.07 -0.66 12.89
C ARG A 10 -4.67 -0.76 11.41
N ARG A 11 -5.62 -1.03 10.52
CA ARG A 11 -5.42 -0.98 9.06
C ARG A 11 -4.95 0.40 8.60
N MET A 12 -5.67 1.44 9.01
CA MET A 12 -5.35 2.83 8.68
C MET A 12 -3.95 3.23 9.14
N ALA A 13 -3.52 2.79 10.33
CA ALA A 13 -2.18 3.04 10.84
C ALA A 13 -1.09 2.34 10.00
N VAL A 14 -1.29 1.06 9.68
CA VAL A 14 -0.36 0.29 8.83
C VAL A 14 -0.24 0.91 7.43
N ASP A 15 -1.36 1.31 6.82
CA ASP A 15 -1.36 1.95 5.50
C ASP A 15 -0.65 3.30 5.50
N ARG A 16 -0.86 4.14 6.54
CA ARG A 16 -0.14 5.41 6.67
C ARG A 16 1.37 5.22 6.83
N MET A 17 1.79 4.27 7.66
CA MET A 17 3.21 3.96 7.84
C MET A 17 3.85 3.46 6.54
N ALA A 18 3.16 2.58 5.81
CA ALA A 18 3.63 2.09 4.51
C ALA A 18 3.81 3.23 3.50
N ARG A 19 2.85 4.15 3.40
CA ARG A 19 2.92 5.31 2.49
C ARG A 19 4.02 6.31 2.88
N ALA A 20 4.32 6.41 4.17
CA ALA A 20 5.45 7.19 4.67
C ALA A 20 6.80 6.51 4.42
N GLY A 21 6.83 5.29 3.88
CA GLY A 21 8.05 4.53 3.62
C GLY A 21 8.65 3.89 4.88
N VAL A 22 7.86 3.69 5.93
CA VAL A 22 8.31 2.97 7.13
C VAL A 22 8.54 1.51 6.78
N GLU A 23 9.70 1.00 7.17
CA GLU A 23 10.09 -0.41 6.99
C GLU A 23 9.05 -1.34 7.66
N PRO A 24 8.57 -2.41 6.99
CA PRO A 24 7.58 -3.32 7.57
C PRO A 24 7.96 -3.89 8.93
N SER A 25 9.25 -4.15 9.17
CA SER A 25 9.75 -4.63 10.46
C SER A 25 9.52 -3.62 11.60
N VAL A 26 9.76 -2.34 11.33
CA VAL A 26 9.53 -1.24 12.27
C VAL A 26 8.04 -1.02 12.52
N ALA A 27 7.23 -1.00 11.45
CA ALA A 27 5.78 -0.88 11.58
C ALA A 27 5.14 -2.05 12.35
N ALA A 28 5.66 -3.27 12.17
CA ALA A 28 5.23 -4.45 12.90
C ALA A 28 5.59 -4.38 14.39
N SER A 29 6.80 -3.90 14.71
CA SER A 29 7.22 -3.64 16.09
C SER A 29 6.33 -2.62 16.78
N ILE A 30 5.98 -1.51 16.09
CA ILE A 30 5.07 -0.48 16.61
C ILE A 30 3.67 -1.03 16.86
N THR A 31 3.16 -1.88 15.97
CA THR A 31 1.79 -2.41 16.05
C THR A 31 1.67 -3.70 16.86
N GLY A 32 2.79 -4.26 17.31
CA GLY A 32 2.85 -5.48 18.12
C GLY A 32 2.56 -6.76 17.33
N HIS A 33 3.04 -6.88 16.09
CA HIS A 33 2.84 -8.08 15.26
C HIS A 33 4.15 -8.63 14.71
N ASP A 34 4.08 -9.87 14.23
CA ASP A 34 4.99 -10.37 13.21
C ASP A 34 4.77 -9.60 11.88
N PRO A 35 5.83 -9.23 11.14
CA PRO A 35 5.69 -8.50 9.87
C PRO A 35 4.81 -9.19 8.83
N ASN A 36 4.88 -10.52 8.72
CA ASN A 36 4.08 -11.26 7.74
C ASN A 36 2.60 -11.24 8.11
N VAL A 37 2.29 -11.41 9.41
CA VAL A 37 0.92 -11.30 9.92
C VAL A 37 0.39 -9.89 9.70
N MET A 38 1.22 -8.87 9.98
CA MET A 38 0.82 -7.48 9.79
C MET A 38 0.45 -7.19 8.34
N LEU A 39 1.34 -7.53 7.40
CA LEU A 39 1.14 -7.29 5.98
C LEU A 39 -0.05 -8.09 5.43
N LYS A 40 -0.24 -9.33 5.87
CA LYS A 40 -1.34 -10.17 5.42
C LYS A 40 -2.72 -9.64 5.84
N HIS A 41 -2.85 -9.14 7.07
CA HIS A 41 -4.16 -8.83 7.64
C HIS A 41 -4.51 -7.34 7.62
N TYR A 42 -3.50 -6.47 7.69
CA TYR A 42 -3.71 -5.04 7.92
C TYR A 42 -3.27 -4.12 6.78
N ARG A 43 -2.44 -4.59 5.83
CA ARG A 43 -2.06 -3.79 4.67
C ARG A 43 -3.12 -3.92 3.58
N ALA A 44 -3.66 -2.79 3.12
CA ALA A 44 -4.56 -2.73 1.97
C ALA A 44 -3.93 -1.89 0.85
N VAL A 45 -3.39 -2.56 -0.17
CA VAL A 45 -2.84 -1.87 -1.35
C VAL A 45 -3.97 -1.27 -2.17
N SER A 46 -3.96 0.05 -2.36
CA SER A 46 -4.92 0.75 -3.24
C SER A 46 -4.32 1.02 -4.62
N ASP A 47 -5.17 1.29 -5.61
CA ASP A 47 -4.73 1.70 -6.95
C ASP A 47 -3.81 2.94 -6.92
N ASP A 48 -4.07 3.87 -6.00
CA ASP A 48 -3.23 5.05 -5.82
C ASP A 48 -1.83 4.69 -5.31
N ASP A 49 -1.71 3.67 -4.45
CA ASP A 49 -0.41 3.17 -4.02
C ASP A 49 0.36 2.58 -5.21
N LEU A 50 -0.33 1.83 -6.08
CA LEU A 50 0.27 1.27 -7.30
C LEU A 50 0.71 2.36 -8.27
N ARG A 51 -0.11 3.38 -8.50
CA ARG A 51 0.23 4.53 -9.36
C ARG A 51 1.44 5.29 -8.82
N LEU A 52 1.45 5.59 -7.52
CA LEU A 52 2.54 6.30 -6.87
C LEU A 52 3.85 5.52 -6.99
N VAL A 53 3.83 4.21 -6.74
CA VAL A 53 5.02 3.36 -6.86
C VAL A 53 5.48 3.26 -8.31
N ALA A 54 4.56 3.08 -9.26
CA ALA A 54 4.89 3.04 -10.69
C ALA A 54 5.57 4.33 -11.17
N GLN A 55 5.12 5.49 -10.68
CA GLN A 55 5.76 6.78 -10.97
C GLN A 55 7.15 6.90 -10.32
N ARG A 56 7.30 6.52 -9.05
CA ARG A 56 8.57 6.62 -8.31
C ARG A 56 9.65 5.67 -8.83
N ALA A 57 9.25 4.51 -9.33
CA ALA A 57 10.15 3.48 -9.82
C ALA A 57 10.52 3.67 -11.32
N ASP A 58 10.06 4.75 -11.96
CA ASP A 58 10.11 4.94 -13.43
C ASP A 58 9.54 3.74 -14.22
N LEU A 59 8.63 3.00 -13.56
CA LEU A 59 7.91 1.86 -14.13
C LEU A 59 6.66 2.32 -14.88
N GLY A 60 6.59 3.59 -15.30
CA GLY A 60 5.50 4.13 -16.11
C GLY A 60 5.32 3.35 -17.42
N TRP A 61 6.40 2.74 -17.93
CA TRP A 61 6.34 1.82 -19.06
C TRP A 61 5.63 0.49 -18.73
N PHE A 62 5.75 -0.01 -17.50
CA PHE A 62 5.10 -1.25 -17.04
C PHE A 62 3.58 -1.06 -16.92
N ALA A 63 3.15 0.11 -16.44
CA ALA A 63 1.74 0.49 -16.41
C ALA A 63 1.13 0.64 -17.82
N ARG A 64 1.91 1.15 -18.79
CA ARG A 64 1.50 1.17 -20.21
C ARG A 64 1.42 -0.22 -20.83
N ALA A 65 2.39 -1.09 -20.54
CA ALA A 65 2.44 -2.45 -21.08
C ALA A 65 1.28 -3.34 -20.62
N LEU A 66 0.74 -3.11 -19.41
CA LEU A 66 -0.39 -3.87 -18.87
C LEU A 66 -1.76 -3.29 -19.24
N ASN A 67 -1.83 -2.09 -19.85
CA ASN A 67 -3.10 -1.41 -20.15
C ASN A 67 -3.07 -0.72 -21.53
N PRO A 68 -3.19 -1.48 -22.64
CA PRO A 68 -3.08 -0.95 -24.01
C PRO A 68 -4.23 -0.02 -24.43
N ALA A 69 -5.29 0.13 -23.63
CA ALA A 69 -6.46 0.94 -23.95
C ALA A 69 -6.27 2.47 -23.73
N LEU A 70 -5.10 2.91 -23.25
CA LEU A 70 -4.81 4.33 -22.99
C LEU A 70 -4.11 5.05 -24.17
N GLU A 71 -3.92 4.39 -25.32
CA GLU A 71 -3.22 4.96 -26.48
C GLU A 71 -4.10 5.75 -27.45
N THR A 72 -5.42 5.78 -27.27
CA THR A 72 -6.32 6.49 -28.20
C THR A 72 -6.92 7.73 -27.55
N GLN A 73 -6.17 8.83 -27.56
CA GLN A 73 -6.70 10.21 -27.64
C GLN A 73 -5.59 11.22 -27.95
#